data_AF-A0A399IFJ2-F1
#
_entry.id   AF-A0A399IFJ2-F1
#
_cell.length_a   1.000
_cell.length_b   1.000
_cell.length_c   1.000
_cell.angle_alpha   90.00
_cell.angle_beta   90.00
_cell.angle_gamma   90.00
#
_symmetry.space_group_name_H-M   'P 1'
#
loop_
_entity.id
_entity.type
_entity.pdbx_description
1 polymer ?
#
loop_
_entity_poly.entity_id
_entity_poly.type
_entity_poly.pdbx_seq_one_letter_code
_entity_poly.pdbx_strand_id
1 'polypeptide(L)'
;MKTLRFILTTALILCTSTLASAVTFSIYEGIVYDNGAASWFADPLATPPTNYDFTTPQSWTATFNTPGTYAYGIFVDTEISETDNTFFNEQGLVGSTAPDSRLSWQIDDPWYGTIYGNFFNNALTNSNDVASAPNDVSMALIWNFTLADGEAVKLDFFLSSIVPTSGFYLADADPLSNESLYFSTALTPMGNETTPVPEPSTLVLLGSALAGLGLYARKRRVN
;
A
#
# COMPACT_ATOMS: atom_id res chain seq x y z
N MET A 1 62.10 13.52 -48.02
CA MET A 1 60.63 13.32 -47.98
C MET A 1 60.37 11.95 -47.38
N LYS A 2 59.97 11.88 -46.10
CA LYS A 2 59.64 10.63 -45.40
C LYS A 2 58.12 10.62 -45.15
N THR A 3 57.42 9.65 -45.73
CA THR A 3 55.97 9.47 -45.59
C THR A 3 55.68 8.70 -44.31
N LEU A 4 55.06 9.37 -43.35
CA LEU A 4 54.58 8.79 -42.10
C LEU A 4 53.20 8.15 -42.36
N ARG A 5 53.08 6.83 -42.21
CA ARG A 5 51.80 6.12 -42.30
C ARG A 5 51.23 5.95 -40.89
N PHE A 6 50.16 6.66 -40.57
CA PHE A 6 49.35 6.43 -39.37
C PHE A 6 48.45 5.22 -39.64
N ILE A 7 48.65 4.14 -38.90
CA ILE A 7 47.70 3.02 -38.81
C ILE A 7 46.81 3.34 -37.60
N LEU A 8 45.56 3.68 -37.87
CA LEU A 8 44.54 3.91 -36.84
C LEU A 8 43.89 2.56 -36.52
N THR A 9 44.26 1.96 -35.39
CA THR A 9 43.63 0.73 -34.89
C THR A 9 42.44 1.12 -34.02
N THR A 10 41.23 1.03 -34.56
CA THR A 10 40.00 1.25 -33.78
C THR A 10 39.74 0.02 -32.92
N ALA A 11 39.98 0.13 -31.61
CA ALA A 11 39.59 -0.89 -30.65
C ALA A 11 38.08 -0.78 -30.39
N LEU A 12 37.29 -1.70 -30.94
CA LEU A 12 35.87 -1.85 -30.63
C LEU A 12 35.76 -2.55 -29.27
N ILE A 13 35.52 -1.76 -28.21
CA ILE A 13 35.20 -2.31 -26.88
C ILE A 13 33.77 -2.85 -26.97
N LEU A 14 33.64 -4.17 -27.10
CA LEU A 14 32.38 -4.87 -26.94
C LEU A 14 32.06 -4.83 -25.43
N CYS A 15 31.26 -3.85 -24.99
CA CYS A 15 30.63 -3.91 -23.68
C CYS A 15 29.59 -5.04 -23.74
N THR A 16 30.00 -6.25 -23.37
CA THR A 16 29.06 -7.31 -23.05
C THR A 16 28.41 -6.94 -21.72
N SER A 17 27.30 -6.21 -21.76
CA SER A 17 26.43 -6.09 -20.59
C SER A 17 25.95 -7.50 -20.27
N THR A 18 26.36 -8.05 -19.15
CA THR A 18 25.66 -9.18 -18.54
C THR A 18 24.21 -8.72 -18.38
N LEU A 19 23.28 -9.41 -19.04
CA LEU A 19 21.87 -9.20 -18.77
C LEU A 19 21.71 -9.47 -17.27
N ALA A 20 21.29 -8.47 -16.51
CA ALA A 20 20.86 -8.69 -15.14
C ALA A 20 19.76 -9.76 -15.20
N SER A 21 19.89 -10.82 -14.41
CA SER A 21 18.78 -11.75 -14.23
C SER A 21 17.63 -10.95 -13.67
N ALA A 22 16.44 -11.08 -14.25
CA ALA A 22 15.26 -10.43 -13.69
C ALA A 22 14.98 -11.08 -12.35
N VAL A 23 14.99 -10.29 -11.28
CA VAL A 23 14.56 -10.72 -9.95
C VAL A 23 13.15 -11.24 -10.07
N THR A 24 12.92 -12.45 -9.59
CA THR A 24 11.59 -13.05 -9.58
C THR A 24 11.06 -12.97 -8.17
N PHE A 25 9.91 -12.33 -8.02
CA PHE A 25 9.14 -12.36 -6.80
C PHE A 25 7.90 -13.21 -7.09
N SER A 26 7.44 -13.97 -6.10
CA SER A 26 6.15 -14.63 -6.17
C SER A 26 5.39 -14.51 -4.86
N ILE A 27 4.08 -14.60 -4.93
CA ILE A 27 3.23 -14.74 -3.73
C ILE A 27 2.96 -16.23 -3.63
N TYR A 28 3.58 -16.88 -2.65
CA TYR A 28 3.31 -18.29 -2.36
C TYR A 28 1.88 -18.43 -1.84
N GLU A 29 1.49 -17.53 -0.93
CA GLU A 29 0.19 -17.55 -0.29
C GLU A 29 -0.31 -16.15 0.03
N GLY A 30 -1.64 -15.94 -0.09
CA GLY A 30 -2.21 -14.62 0.05
C GLY A 30 -3.68 -14.66 0.47
N ILE A 31 -4.02 -13.89 1.51
CA ILE A 31 -5.33 -13.93 2.16
C ILE A 31 -5.86 -12.52 2.38
N VAL A 32 -7.13 -12.31 2.02
CA VAL A 32 -7.92 -11.15 2.44
C VAL A 32 -8.74 -11.53 3.67
N TYR A 33 -8.66 -10.73 4.72
CA TYR A 33 -9.54 -10.77 5.89
C TYR A 33 -10.60 -9.65 5.78
N ASP A 34 -11.88 -10.01 5.91
CA ASP A 34 -13.01 -9.09 5.94
C ASP A 34 -13.99 -9.49 7.06
N ASN A 35 -13.95 -8.75 8.17
CA ASN A 35 -14.87 -8.90 9.30
C ASN A 35 -15.02 -10.34 9.84
N GLY A 36 -13.91 -11.08 9.89
CA GLY A 36 -13.88 -12.46 10.38
C GLY A 36 -14.03 -13.52 9.28
N ALA A 37 -14.31 -13.12 8.04
CA ALA A 37 -14.24 -13.99 6.87
C ALA A 37 -12.85 -13.88 6.22
N ALA A 38 -12.35 -15.01 5.71
CA ALA A 38 -11.08 -15.07 4.99
C ALA A 38 -11.30 -15.57 3.55
N SER A 39 -10.60 -14.95 2.59
CA SER A 39 -10.61 -15.33 1.17
C SER A 39 -9.20 -15.41 0.62
N TRP A 40 -8.86 -16.55 0.02
CA TRP A 40 -7.55 -16.81 -0.59
C TRP A 40 -7.49 -16.20 -1.99
N PHE A 41 -6.39 -15.51 -2.31
CA PHE A 41 -6.10 -15.00 -3.67
C PHE A 41 -4.82 -15.58 -4.27
N ALA A 42 -3.98 -16.19 -3.44
CA ALA A 42 -2.92 -17.11 -3.83
C ALA A 42 -3.02 -18.32 -2.88
N ASP A 43 -3.08 -19.51 -3.46
CA ASP A 43 -3.24 -20.77 -2.75
C ASP A 43 -2.00 -21.64 -3.05
N PRO A 44 -1.22 -22.03 -2.03
CA PRO A 44 -0.02 -22.84 -2.23
C PRO A 44 -0.30 -24.25 -2.76
N LEU A 45 -1.57 -24.71 -2.67
CA LEU A 45 -2.04 -25.96 -3.26
C LEU A 45 -2.49 -25.80 -4.72
N ALA A 46 -2.60 -24.57 -5.22
CA ALA A 46 -2.81 -24.27 -6.63
C ALA A 46 -1.47 -24.07 -7.34
N THR A 47 -1.43 -24.19 -8.67
CA THR A 47 -0.20 -23.89 -9.43
C THR A 47 0.07 -22.39 -9.30
N PRO A 48 1.16 -21.97 -8.63
CA PRO A 48 1.39 -20.55 -8.41
C PRO A 48 1.54 -19.87 -9.77
N PRO A 49 0.86 -18.73 -10.02
CA PRO A 49 1.06 -17.99 -11.25
C PRO A 49 2.52 -17.56 -11.31
N THR A 50 3.27 -18.16 -12.23
CA THR A 50 4.67 -17.83 -12.42
C THR A 50 4.81 -16.37 -12.89
N ASN A 51 5.61 -15.61 -12.14
CA ASN A 51 6.14 -14.28 -12.46
C ASN A 51 5.12 -13.13 -12.40
N TYR A 52 4.96 -12.57 -11.20
CA TYR A 52 4.40 -11.24 -11.04
C TYR A 52 5.49 -10.19 -11.32
N ASP A 53 5.15 -9.17 -12.10
CA ASP A 53 5.96 -7.95 -12.18
C ASP A 53 5.58 -7.04 -11.01
N PHE A 54 6.47 -6.92 -10.03
CA PHE A 54 6.32 -6.03 -8.86
C PHE A 54 6.97 -4.66 -9.04
N THR A 55 7.54 -4.37 -10.22
CA THR A 55 7.90 -2.99 -10.57
C THR A 55 6.66 -2.13 -10.81
N THR A 56 5.54 -2.77 -11.19
CA THR A 56 4.20 -2.23 -11.04
C THR A 56 3.62 -2.75 -9.74
N PRO A 57 3.33 -1.89 -8.73
CA PRO A 57 2.81 -2.35 -7.46
C PRO A 57 1.55 -3.21 -7.62
N GLN A 58 1.55 -4.40 -7.04
CA GLN A 58 0.33 -5.17 -6.86
C GLN A 58 -0.53 -4.43 -5.83
N SER A 59 -1.82 -4.28 -6.11
CA SER A 59 -2.71 -3.51 -5.24
C SER A 59 -4.04 -4.20 -5.01
N TRP A 60 -4.52 -4.09 -3.77
CA TRP A 60 -5.83 -4.52 -3.36
C TRP A 60 -6.57 -3.32 -2.76
N THR A 61 -7.74 -3.03 -3.31
CA THR A 61 -8.55 -1.87 -2.89
C THR A 61 -9.92 -2.33 -2.41
N ALA A 62 -10.34 -1.80 -1.27
CA ALA A 62 -11.68 -1.97 -0.72
C ALA A 62 -12.31 -0.61 -0.40
N THR A 63 -13.63 -0.51 -0.49
CA THR A 63 -14.38 0.72 -0.17
C THR A 63 -15.50 0.40 0.79
N PHE A 64 -15.62 1.21 1.83
CA PHE A 64 -16.59 1.07 2.90
C PHE A 64 -17.38 2.38 2.99
N ASN A 65 -18.70 2.30 2.91
CA ASN A 65 -19.60 3.46 2.86
C ASN A 65 -20.89 3.25 3.65
N THR A 66 -20.93 2.21 4.48
CA THR A 66 -22.04 1.92 5.38
C THR A 66 -21.57 2.15 6.81
N PRO A 67 -22.41 2.69 7.71
CA PRO A 67 -22.02 2.86 9.11
C PRO A 67 -21.79 1.51 9.78
N GLY A 68 -20.73 1.40 10.58
CA GLY A 68 -20.37 0.15 11.24
C GLY A 68 -18.92 0.09 11.69
N THR A 69 -18.58 -0.97 12.41
CA THR A 69 -17.21 -1.30 12.78
C THR A 69 -16.67 -2.33 11.79
N TYR A 70 -15.45 -2.08 11.32
CA TYR A 70 -14.80 -2.84 10.28
C TYR A 70 -13.43 -3.32 10.72
N ALA A 71 -13.11 -4.56 10.36
CA ALA A 71 -11.77 -5.12 10.40
C ALA A 71 -11.44 -5.67 9.00
N TYR A 72 -10.47 -5.09 8.32
CA TYR A 72 -10.08 -5.49 6.97
C TYR A 72 -8.56 -5.54 6.85
N GLY A 73 -8.03 -6.61 6.28
CA GLY A 73 -6.59 -6.81 6.20
C GLY A 73 -6.15 -7.79 5.15
N ILE A 74 -4.83 -7.84 4.96
CA ILE A 74 -4.17 -8.72 4.01
C ILE A 74 -2.98 -9.38 4.68
N PHE A 75 -2.85 -10.68 4.44
CA PHE A 75 -1.67 -11.49 4.70
C PHE A 75 -1.04 -11.85 3.35
N VAL A 76 0.29 -11.81 3.31
CA VAL A 76 1.09 -12.28 2.18
C VAL A 76 2.28 -13.09 2.68
N ASP A 77 2.51 -14.21 2.02
CA ASP A 77 3.71 -15.01 2.09
C ASP A 77 4.40 -14.93 0.73
N THR A 78 5.65 -14.45 0.72
CA THR A 78 6.33 -14.04 -0.51
C THR A 78 7.67 -14.71 -0.65
N GLU A 79 8.00 -15.05 -1.88
CA GLU A 79 9.24 -15.75 -2.23
C GLU A 79 10.11 -14.83 -3.08
N ILE A 80 11.34 -14.60 -2.63
CA ILE A 80 12.33 -13.76 -3.33
C ILE A 80 13.37 -14.66 -3.99
N SER A 81 13.35 -14.71 -5.33
CA SER A 81 14.34 -15.43 -6.12
C SER A 81 14.52 -16.90 -5.73
N GLU A 82 13.44 -17.60 -5.38
CA GLU A 82 13.45 -18.98 -4.83
C GLU A 82 14.36 -19.95 -5.60
N THR A 83 14.39 -19.86 -6.94
CA THR A 83 15.22 -20.73 -7.78
C THR A 83 16.72 -20.57 -7.56
N ASP A 84 17.16 -19.38 -7.13
CA ASP A 84 18.56 -19.01 -6.90
C ASP A 84 18.88 -18.87 -5.41
N ASN A 85 17.88 -18.59 -4.57
CA ASN A 85 18.03 -18.18 -3.18
C ASN A 85 17.30 -19.10 -2.16
N THR A 86 16.64 -20.16 -2.62
CA THR A 86 15.76 -21.03 -1.79
C THR A 86 14.58 -20.27 -1.19
N PHE A 87 13.70 -20.96 -0.45
CA PHE A 87 12.51 -20.39 0.21
C PHE A 87 12.78 -19.88 1.64
N PHE A 88 14.06 -19.89 2.03
CA PHE A 88 14.47 -19.51 3.37
C PHE A 88 15.81 -18.82 3.28
N ASN A 89 15.91 -17.64 3.87
CA ASN A 89 17.10 -16.91 4.31
C ASN A 89 16.85 -15.39 4.38
N GLU A 90 15.60 -15.00 4.32
CA GLU A 90 15.14 -13.65 4.34
C GLU A 90 15.12 -13.09 5.78
N GLN A 91 14.90 -11.79 5.88
CA GLN A 91 14.69 -11.09 7.14
C GLN A 91 13.49 -10.14 7.02
N GLY A 92 12.67 -10.13 8.06
CA GLY A 92 11.63 -9.12 8.23
C GLY A 92 12.22 -7.77 8.60
N LEU A 93 11.74 -6.70 7.98
CA LEU A 93 12.10 -5.31 8.31
C LEU A 93 10.85 -4.43 8.44
N VAL A 94 10.97 -3.35 9.22
CA VAL A 94 9.88 -2.39 9.45
C VAL A 94 10.31 -1.00 9.03
N GLY A 95 9.50 -0.39 8.16
CA GLY A 95 9.67 0.94 7.59
C GLY A 95 9.17 2.06 8.49
N SER A 96 9.94 3.15 8.58
CA SER A 96 9.76 4.17 9.60
C SER A 96 8.65 5.19 9.31
N THR A 97 7.52 5.03 9.96
CA THR A 97 6.69 6.03 10.67
C THR A 97 5.85 5.21 11.66
N ALA A 98 5.58 5.68 12.88
CA ALA A 98 4.69 4.92 13.78
C ALA A 98 3.36 4.64 13.05
N PRO A 99 2.87 3.38 13.02
CA PRO A 99 1.63 3.08 12.34
C PRO A 99 0.47 3.85 12.96
N ASP A 100 -0.57 4.11 12.17
CA ASP A 100 -1.85 4.58 12.70
C ASP A 100 -2.30 3.62 13.81
N SER A 101 -2.84 4.14 14.91
CA SER A 101 -3.34 3.32 16.03
C SER A 101 -4.42 2.29 15.64
N ARG A 102 -5.06 2.49 14.49
CA ARG A 102 -6.06 1.58 13.91
C ARG A 102 -5.44 0.46 13.07
N LEU A 103 -4.17 0.59 12.70
CA LEU A 103 -3.44 -0.40 11.93
C LEU A 103 -2.69 -1.32 12.89
N SER A 104 -2.97 -2.61 12.77
CA SER A 104 -2.20 -3.68 13.41
C SER A 104 -1.38 -4.43 12.36
N TRP A 105 -0.20 -4.91 12.74
CA TRP A 105 0.73 -5.55 11.83
C TRP A 105 1.49 -6.70 12.50
N GLN A 106 2.04 -7.61 11.71
CA GLN A 106 2.98 -8.62 12.18
C GLN A 106 3.88 -9.06 11.02
N ILE A 107 5.14 -9.36 11.35
CA ILE A 107 6.05 -10.13 10.49
C ILE A 107 6.44 -11.37 11.26
N ASP A 108 6.30 -12.55 10.67
CA ASP A 108 6.58 -13.83 11.32
C ASP A 108 6.90 -14.90 10.25
N ASP A 109 7.35 -16.06 10.70
CA ASP A 109 7.47 -17.25 9.85
C ASP A 109 6.07 -17.81 9.52
N PRO A 110 5.74 -18.09 8.25
CA PRO A 110 4.40 -18.56 7.86
C PRO A 110 4.06 -19.95 8.41
N TRP A 111 5.04 -20.81 8.66
CA TRP A 111 4.82 -22.22 9.02
C TRP A 111 4.98 -22.51 10.51
N TYR A 112 5.94 -21.83 11.13
CA TYR A 112 6.35 -22.05 12.51
C TYR A 112 5.97 -20.90 13.43
N GLY A 113 5.57 -19.77 12.85
CA GLY A 113 5.12 -18.58 13.57
C GLY A 113 3.68 -18.66 14.08
N THR A 114 3.24 -17.54 14.64
CA THR A 114 1.90 -17.34 15.20
C THR A 114 0.99 -16.49 14.31
N ILE A 115 1.54 -15.93 13.24
CA ILE A 115 0.87 -14.95 12.37
C ILE A 115 -0.48 -15.43 11.83
N TYR A 116 -0.61 -16.70 11.48
CA TYR A 116 -1.89 -17.28 11.05
C TYR A 116 -2.98 -17.15 12.10
N GLY A 117 -2.68 -17.61 13.32
CA GLY A 117 -3.60 -17.54 14.44
C GLY A 117 -3.95 -16.09 14.78
N ASN A 118 -2.96 -15.21 14.76
CA ASN A 118 -3.16 -13.80 15.07
C ASN A 118 -3.97 -13.08 13.97
N PHE A 119 -3.71 -13.37 12.70
CA PHE A 119 -4.41 -12.79 11.55
C PHE A 119 -5.90 -13.18 11.55
N PHE A 120 -6.20 -14.48 11.65
CA PHE A 120 -7.60 -14.95 11.67
C PHE A 120 -8.39 -14.54 12.91
N ASN A 121 -7.70 -14.25 14.03
CA ASN A 121 -8.34 -13.75 15.24
C ASN A 121 -8.36 -12.21 15.34
N ASN A 122 -7.89 -11.48 14.31
CA ASN A 122 -7.73 -10.02 14.34
C ASN A 122 -6.95 -9.54 15.58
N ALA A 123 -5.83 -10.20 15.84
CA ALA A 123 -5.01 -10.07 17.03
C ALA A 123 -3.51 -9.95 16.71
N LEU A 124 -3.17 -9.32 15.58
CA LEU A 124 -1.78 -9.05 15.21
C LEU A 124 -1.05 -8.28 16.31
N THR A 125 0.18 -8.67 16.57
CA THR A 125 0.93 -8.31 17.78
C THR A 125 1.75 -7.04 17.68
N ASN A 126 1.84 -6.43 16.49
CA ASN A 126 2.73 -5.31 16.19
C ASN A 126 4.20 -5.66 16.47
N SER A 127 4.60 -6.88 16.08
CA SER A 127 5.95 -7.44 16.25
C SER A 127 6.55 -7.91 14.94
N ASN A 128 7.87 -7.95 14.93
CA ASN A 128 8.66 -8.63 13.92
C ASN A 128 9.38 -9.79 14.61
N ASP A 129 8.87 -11.00 14.41
CA ASP A 129 9.33 -12.21 15.07
C ASP A 129 10.42 -12.94 14.26
N VAL A 130 10.73 -12.44 13.05
CA VAL A 130 11.76 -12.94 12.12
C VAL A 130 12.78 -11.85 11.73
N ALA A 131 13.16 -11.01 12.70
CA ALA A 131 14.04 -9.85 12.50
C ALA A 131 15.52 -10.20 12.20
N SER A 132 15.91 -11.48 12.26
CA SER A 132 17.27 -11.92 11.97
C SER A 132 17.28 -13.16 11.09
N ALA A 133 17.84 -13.05 9.89
CA ALA A 133 18.02 -14.15 8.96
C ALA A 133 18.85 -15.32 9.56
N PRO A 134 18.70 -16.55 9.03
CA PRO A 134 17.80 -16.95 7.94
C PRO A 134 16.41 -17.37 8.46
N ASN A 135 15.33 -16.77 7.97
CA ASN A 135 13.96 -17.27 8.16
C ASN A 135 13.20 -17.21 6.83
N ASP A 136 12.08 -17.90 6.80
CA ASP A 136 10.99 -17.64 5.86
C ASP A 136 10.18 -16.44 6.40
N VAL A 137 9.71 -15.54 5.54
CA VAL A 137 9.14 -14.24 5.94
C VAL A 137 7.74 -14.06 5.34
N SER A 138 6.77 -13.97 6.25
CA SER A 138 5.40 -13.57 5.91
C SER A 138 5.01 -12.28 6.61
N MET A 139 4.09 -11.53 6.01
CA MET A 139 3.69 -10.20 6.45
C MET A 139 2.17 -10.07 6.51
N ALA A 140 1.67 -9.41 7.55
CA ALA A 140 0.25 -9.13 7.71
C ALA A 140 -0.03 -7.70 8.14
N LEU A 141 -1.10 -7.11 7.59
CA LEU A 141 -1.64 -5.80 7.93
C LEU A 141 -3.15 -5.90 8.11
N ILE A 142 -3.71 -5.43 9.24
CA ILE A 142 -5.16 -5.32 9.46
C ILE A 142 -5.52 -3.93 9.98
N TRP A 143 -6.45 -3.27 9.30
CA TRP A 143 -7.10 -2.04 9.74
C TRP A 143 -8.36 -2.33 10.54
N ASN A 144 -8.47 -1.69 11.71
CA ASN A 144 -9.65 -1.68 12.57
C ASN A 144 -10.22 -0.26 12.67
N PHE A 145 -11.42 -0.03 12.16
CA PHE A 145 -12.01 1.32 12.13
C PHE A 145 -13.53 1.27 12.31
N THR A 146 -14.13 2.44 12.54
CA THR A 146 -15.58 2.60 12.60
C THR A 146 -15.99 3.76 11.71
N LEU A 147 -17.10 3.60 10.99
CA LEU A 147 -17.72 4.62 10.17
C LEU A 147 -19.04 5.06 10.80
N ALA A 148 -19.23 6.37 10.91
CA ALA A 148 -20.49 7.00 11.24
C ALA A 148 -21.39 7.16 10.00
N ASP A 149 -22.62 7.65 10.21
CA ASP A 149 -23.55 7.91 9.12
C ASP A 149 -23.00 8.95 8.13
N GLY A 150 -23.07 8.61 6.84
CA GLY A 150 -22.54 9.40 5.74
C GLY A 150 -21.02 9.34 5.54
N GLU A 151 -20.26 8.66 6.40
CA GLU A 151 -18.81 8.50 6.21
C GLU A 151 -18.49 7.38 5.21
N ALA A 152 -17.42 7.58 4.44
CA ALA A 152 -16.87 6.56 3.57
C ALA A 152 -15.33 6.59 3.61
N VAL A 153 -14.72 5.42 3.43
CA VAL A 153 -13.26 5.27 3.33
C VAL A 153 -12.89 4.30 2.22
N LYS A 154 -11.73 4.56 1.62
CA LYS A 154 -11.03 3.65 0.73
C LYS A 154 -9.81 3.09 1.45
N LEU A 155 -9.68 1.77 1.43
CA LEU A 155 -8.48 1.07 1.88
C LEU A 155 -7.71 0.59 0.66
N ASP A 156 -6.43 0.90 0.62
CA ASP A 156 -5.51 0.39 -0.38
C ASP A 156 -4.37 -0.36 0.32
N PHE A 157 -3.97 -1.50 -0.23
CA PHE A 157 -2.78 -2.26 0.15
C PHE A 157 -1.88 -2.38 -1.07
N PHE A 158 -0.57 -2.28 -0.88
CA PHE A 158 0.40 -2.27 -1.96
C PHE A 158 1.57 -3.19 -1.65
N LEU A 159 1.92 -4.04 -2.61
CA LEU A 159 3.12 -4.89 -2.57
C LEU A 159 4.01 -4.53 -3.77
N SER A 160 5.26 -4.14 -3.51
CA SER A 160 6.14 -3.47 -4.49
C SER A 160 7.61 -3.70 -4.17
N SER A 161 8.47 -3.82 -5.19
CA SER A 161 9.94 -3.84 -4.99
C SER A 161 10.54 -2.44 -4.83
N ILE A 162 9.73 -1.39 -5.00
CA ILE A 162 10.11 0.00 -4.78
C ILE A 162 9.76 0.40 -3.36
N VAL A 163 10.76 0.86 -2.59
CA VAL A 163 10.58 1.34 -1.22
C VAL A 163 9.56 2.50 -1.15
N PRO A 164 8.55 2.43 -0.26
CA PRO A 164 7.65 3.54 -0.02
C PRO A 164 8.41 4.77 0.47
N THR A 165 8.12 5.94 -0.11
CA THR A 165 8.79 7.20 0.25
C THR A 165 8.22 7.86 1.52
N SER A 166 7.08 7.37 2.02
CA SER A 166 6.43 7.82 3.24
C SER A 166 5.46 6.76 3.78
N GLY A 167 5.05 6.92 5.04
CA GLY A 167 4.11 6.02 5.71
C GLY A 167 4.79 4.82 6.36
N PHE A 168 3.95 3.99 6.98
CA PHE A 168 4.36 2.72 7.58
C PHE A 168 4.39 1.62 6.50
N TYR A 169 5.40 0.76 6.56
CA TYR A 169 5.48 -0.42 5.71
C TYR A 169 6.21 -1.56 6.42
N LEU A 170 5.94 -2.78 5.98
CA LEU A 170 6.72 -3.98 6.28
C LEU A 170 7.60 -4.28 5.06
N ALA A 171 8.70 -4.98 5.27
CA ALA A 171 9.50 -5.48 4.16
C ALA A 171 10.00 -6.89 4.44
N ASP A 172 10.02 -7.67 3.37
CA ASP A 172 10.72 -8.92 3.24
C ASP A 172 12.01 -8.63 2.46
N ALA A 173 13.16 -8.98 3.00
CA ALA A 173 14.47 -8.64 2.44
C ALA A 173 15.39 -9.85 2.42
N ASP A 174 15.95 -10.12 1.25
CA ASP A 174 16.96 -11.15 1.07
C ASP A 174 18.36 -10.55 1.18
N PRO A 175 19.17 -10.92 2.19
CA PRO A 175 20.52 -10.41 2.37
C PRO A 175 21.53 -10.94 1.34
N LEU A 176 21.24 -12.02 0.61
CA LEU A 176 22.13 -12.60 -0.40
C LEU A 176 21.93 -11.98 -1.77
N SER A 177 20.70 -11.83 -2.26
CA SER A 177 20.43 -11.12 -3.51
C SER A 177 20.42 -9.59 -3.34
N ASN A 178 20.29 -9.10 -2.10
CA ASN A 178 20.11 -7.67 -1.78
C ASN A 178 18.82 -7.09 -2.43
N GLU A 179 17.80 -7.94 -2.56
CA GLU A 179 16.47 -7.58 -3.03
C GLU A 179 15.51 -7.42 -1.85
N SER A 180 14.44 -6.68 -2.06
CA SER A 180 13.41 -6.50 -1.03
C SER A 180 12.04 -6.26 -1.64
N LEU A 181 11.02 -6.75 -0.94
CA LEU A 181 9.62 -6.53 -1.26
C LEU A 181 8.97 -5.78 -0.11
N TYR A 182 8.28 -4.69 -0.44
CA TYR A 182 7.70 -3.76 0.52
C TYR A 182 6.18 -3.88 0.53
N PHE A 183 5.61 -4.08 1.71
CA PHE A 183 4.17 -4.17 1.93
C PHE A 183 3.67 -2.96 2.71
N SER A 184 2.78 -2.18 2.10
CA SER A 184 2.28 -0.92 2.66
C SER A 184 0.77 -0.77 2.49
N THR A 185 0.17 0.21 3.17
CA THR A 185 -1.27 0.44 3.13
C THR A 185 -1.62 1.91 3.33
N ALA A 186 -2.79 2.31 2.83
CA ALA A 186 -3.38 3.63 3.06
C ALA A 186 -4.88 3.52 3.34
N LEU A 187 -5.34 4.20 4.39
CA LEU A 187 -6.76 4.45 4.66
C LEU A 187 -7.09 5.90 4.32
N THR A 188 -7.86 6.10 3.25
CA THR A 188 -8.21 7.40 2.71
C THR A 188 -9.69 7.69 2.94
N PRO A 189 -10.05 8.73 3.73
CA PRO A 189 -11.42 9.21 3.80
C PRO A 189 -11.90 9.62 2.42
N MET A 190 -13.02 9.03 1.98
CA MET A 190 -13.73 9.47 0.80
C MET A 190 -14.71 10.51 1.31
N GLY A 191 -14.34 11.80 1.19
CA GLY A 191 -15.11 12.89 1.75
C GLY A 191 -16.60 12.74 1.42
N ASN A 192 -17.47 13.10 2.37
CA ASN A 192 -18.89 13.10 2.13
C ASN A 192 -19.12 13.95 0.88
N GLU A 193 -19.61 13.35 -0.19
CA GLU A 193 -20.37 14.05 -1.22
C GLU A 193 -21.62 14.58 -0.51
N THR A 194 -21.45 15.59 0.36
CA THR A 194 -22.56 16.40 0.83
C THR A 194 -23.10 16.99 -0.46
N THR A 195 -24.25 16.48 -0.90
CA THR A 195 -25.08 17.13 -1.90
C THR A 195 -24.93 18.63 -1.72
N PRO A 196 -24.54 19.40 -2.75
CA PRO A 196 -24.23 20.81 -2.58
C PRO A 196 -25.34 21.44 -1.76
N VAL A 197 -25.05 21.85 -0.53
CA VAL A 197 -26.04 22.51 0.31
C VAL A 197 -26.41 23.76 -0.46
N PRO A 198 -27.67 23.90 -0.93
CA PRO A 198 -28.05 25.09 -1.68
C PRO A 198 -27.69 26.29 -0.82
N GLU A 199 -26.93 27.24 -1.38
CA GLU A 199 -26.54 28.43 -0.65
C GLU A 199 -27.79 29.02 0.03
N PRO A 200 -27.75 29.32 1.33
CA PRO A 200 -28.92 29.76 2.06
C PRO A 200 -29.58 30.93 1.32
N SER A 201 -30.85 30.78 0.94
CA SER A 201 -31.68 31.86 0.38
C SER A 201 -31.83 33.05 1.35
N THR A 202 -31.26 32.96 2.56
CA THR A 202 -31.07 34.07 3.50
C THR A 202 -30.16 35.17 2.95
N LEU A 203 -29.17 34.90 2.09
CA LEU A 203 -28.38 35.97 1.45
C LEU A 203 -29.21 36.74 0.42
N VAL A 204 -30.05 36.05 -0.35
CA VAL A 204 -31.00 36.68 -1.28
C VAL A 204 -32.06 37.48 -0.50
N LEU A 205 -32.58 36.94 0.60
CA LEU A 205 -33.54 37.62 1.47
C LEU A 205 -32.91 38.86 2.14
N LEU A 206 -31.70 38.74 2.69
CA LEU A 206 -30.97 39.85 3.29
C LEU A 206 -30.65 40.94 2.25
N GLY A 207 -30.19 40.55 1.06
CA GLY A 207 -29.92 41.48 -0.03
C GLY A 207 -31.17 42.22 -0.49
N SER A 208 -32.30 41.51 -0.65
CA SER A 208 -33.58 42.12 -1.03
C SER A 208 -34.15 43.04 0.07
N ALA A 209 -34.00 42.67 1.34
CA ALA A 209 -34.40 43.50 2.47
C ALA A 209 -33.57 44.80 2.56
N LEU A 210 -32.25 44.71 2.38
CA LEU A 210 -31.36 45.87 2.38
C LEU A 210 -31.63 46.79 1.18
N ALA A 211 -31.88 46.23 0.00
CA ALA A 211 -32.28 47.01 -1.17
C ALA A 211 -33.61 47.74 -0.94
N GLY A 212 -34.62 47.06 -0.39
CA GLY A 212 -35.89 47.67 -0.01
C GLY A 212 -35.73 48.80 1.01
N LEU A 213 -34.88 48.61 2.02
CA LEU A 213 -34.60 49.62 3.04
C LEU A 213 -33.89 50.84 2.46
N GLY A 214 -32.93 50.63 1.56
CA GLY A 214 -32.21 51.71 0.85
C GLY A 214 -33.13 52.55 -0.03
N LEU A 215 -34.04 51.90 -0.77
CA LEU A 215 -35.05 52.59 -1.59
C LEU A 215 -36.03 53.40 -0.71
N TYR A 216 -36.45 52.85 0.42
CA TYR A 216 -37.31 53.54 1.38
C TYR A 216 -36.63 54.77 1.99
N ALA A 217 -35.38 54.64 2.42
CA ALA A 217 -34.61 55.74 3.00
C ALA A 217 -34.39 56.88 2.00
N ARG A 218 -34.17 56.56 0.71
CA ARG A 218 -34.01 57.57 -0.35
C ARG A 218 -35.31 58.35 -0.59
N LYS A 219 -36.47 57.70 -0.58
CA LYS A 219 -37.78 58.35 -0.75
C LYS A 219 -38.08 59.35 0.38
N ARG A 220 -37.68 59.06 1.62
CA ARG A 220 -37.86 59.95 2.78
C ARG A 220 -36.99 61.20 2.79
N ARG A 221 -35.93 61.28 1.98
CA ARG A 221 -35.05 62.47 1.89
C ARG A 221 -35.48 63.47 0.82
N VAL A 222 -36.41 63.09 -0.06
CA VAL A 222 -36.85 63.91 -1.21
C VAL A 222 -38.20 64.59 -0.92
N ASN A 223 -38.88 64.22 0.16
CA ASN A 223 -40.04 64.91 0.72
C ASN A 223 -39.63 65.69 1.96
#